data_AF-A0A9W9W0E0-F1
#
_entry.id   AF-A0A9W9W0E0-F1
#
_cell.length_a   1.000
_cell.length_b   1.000
_cell.length_c   1.000
_cell.angle_alpha   90.00
_cell.angle_beta   90.00
_cell.angle_gamma   90.00
#
_symmetry.space_group_name_H-M   'P 1'
#
loop_
_entity.id
_entity.type
_entity.pdbx_description
1 polymer ?
#
loop_
_entity_poly.entity_id
_entity_poly.type
_entity_poly.pdbx_seq_one_letter_code
_entity_poly.pdbx_strand_id
1 'polypeptide(L)'
;MAGKTKPDTESSGSLPPLSASDFRAYNRMSEQMEGFHSHFRLTWNQLWEACNATGKRPAGLSARQMIMMGLQFCSQLDFHHSIEEQHIFPVLAKKMPEFRKELDLLKQHKQIHAGLEKLEAYLEKCRSGEGGHAP
;
A
#
# COMPACT_ATOMS: atom_id res chain seq x y z
N MET A 1 -44.71 -4.54 -43.23
CA MET A 1 -43.76 -3.41 -43.01
C MET A 1 -43.96 -2.88 -41.58
N ALA A 2 -42.96 -2.19 -41.04
CA ALA A 2 -42.76 -1.81 -39.63
C ALA A 2 -42.32 -2.99 -38.75
N GLY A 3 -41.21 -2.96 -38.01
CA GLY A 3 -40.19 -1.95 -37.78
C GLY A 3 -39.28 -2.54 -36.70
N LYS A 4 -38.15 -3.14 -37.09
CA LYS A 4 -37.20 -3.75 -36.14
C LYS A 4 -36.50 -2.63 -35.37
N THR A 5 -36.81 -2.51 -34.08
CA THR A 5 -36.02 -1.77 -33.09
C THR A 5 -34.62 -2.36 -33.03
N LYS A 6 -33.61 -1.55 -33.35
CA LYS A 6 -32.20 -1.88 -33.06
C LYS A 6 -31.98 -1.75 -31.55
N PRO A 7 -31.23 -2.67 -30.93
CA PRO A 7 -30.77 -2.47 -29.56
C PRO A 7 -29.71 -1.38 -29.54
N ASP A 8 -29.80 -0.48 -28.56
CA ASP A 8 -28.82 0.54 -28.28
C ASP A 8 -27.49 -0.12 -27.90
N THR A 9 -26.51 0.01 -28.80
CA THR A 9 -25.13 -0.37 -28.52
C THR A 9 -24.54 0.67 -27.56
N GLU A 10 -24.43 0.34 -26.27
CA GLU A 10 -23.59 1.08 -25.33
C GLU A 10 -22.18 1.17 -25.92
N SER A 11 -21.76 2.37 -26.33
CA SER A 11 -20.40 2.59 -26.77
C SER A 11 -19.50 2.49 -25.53
N SER A 12 -18.77 1.38 -25.40
CA SER A 12 -17.55 1.32 -24.60
C SER A 12 -16.52 2.25 -25.25
N GLY A 13 -16.70 3.55 -25.10
CA GLY A 13 -15.83 4.57 -25.66
C GLY A 13 -14.48 4.51 -24.94
N SER A 14 -13.49 3.88 -25.56
CA SER A 14 -12.09 3.99 -25.13
C SER A 14 -11.76 5.47 -24.93
N LEU A 15 -11.25 5.81 -23.74
CA LEU A 15 -10.73 7.15 -23.51
C LEU A 15 -9.66 7.47 -24.56
N PRO A 16 -9.58 8.73 -25.04
CA PRO A 16 -8.54 9.14 -25.95
C PRO A 16 -7.16 8.92 -25.30
N PRO A 17 -6.14 8.54 -26.08
CA PRO A 17 -4.81 8.30 -25.54
C PRO A 17 -4.23 9.57 -24.91
N LEU A 18 -3.42 9.38 -23.87
CA LEU A 18 -2.72 10.48 -23.21
C LEU A 18 -1.77 11.20 -24.18
N SER A 19 -1.54 12.49 -23.94
CA SER A 19 -0.44 13.19 -24.61
C SER A 19 0.89 12.54 -24.26
N ALA A 20 1.88 12.62 -25.15
CA ALA A 20 3.20 12.05 -24.88
C ALA A 20 3.86 12.62 -23.61
N SER A 21 3.53 13.87 -23.25
CA SER A 21 4.01 14.49 -22.01
C SER A 21 3.35 13.90 -20.78
N ASP A 22 2.01 13.78 -20.79
CA ASP A 22 1.25 13.20 -19.68
C ASP A 22 1.64 11.73 -19.47
N PHE A 23 1.78 10.97 -20.55
CA PHE A 23 2.21 9.58 -20.50
C PHE A 23 3.56 9.45 -19.77
N ARG A 24 4.56 10.26 -20.13
CA ARG A 24 5.88 10.23 -19.46
C ARG A 24 5.78 10.61 -17.99
N ALA A 25 4.95 11.60 -17.64
CA ALA A 25 4.78 12.05 -16.26
C ALA A 25 4.15 10.96 -15.39
N TYR A 26 3.04 10.36 -15.84
CA TYR A 26 2.37 9.30 -15.09
C TYR A 26 3.20 8.01 -15.04
N ASN A 27 3.86 7.63 -16.13
CA ASN A 27 4.70 6.44 -16.16
C ASN A 27 5.85 6.54 -15.15
N ARG A 28 6.54 7.69 -15.09
CA ARG A 28 7.60 7.91 -14.09
C ARG A 28 7.07 7.79 -12.66
N MET A 29 5.91 8.37 -12.39
CA MET A 29 5.32 8.27 -11.06
C MET A 29 4.91 6.83 -10.72
N SER A 30 4.38 6.09 -11.69
CA SER A 30 4.03 4.67 -11.53
C SER A 30 5.26 3.82 -11.23
N GLU A 31 6.36 4.01 -11.94
CA GLU A 31 7.62 3.30 -11.70
C GLU A 31 8.17 3.58 -10.29
N GLN A 32 8.08 4.84 -9.84
CA GLN A 32 8.49 5.21 -8.49
C GLN A 32 7.60 4.58 -7.42
N MET A 33 6.28 4.59 -7.61
CA MET A 33 5.33 3.94 -6.69
C MET A 33 5.58 2.43 -6.61
N GLU A 34 5.83 1.78 -7.74
CA GLU A 34 6.17 0.35 -7.76
C GLU A 34 7.45 0.08 -6.97
N GLY A 35 8.47 0.94 -7.05
CA GLY A 35 9.68 0.82 -6.24
C GLY A 35 9.39 0.83 -4.73
N PHE A 36 8.58 1.78 -4.25
CA PHE A 36 8.18 1.84 -2.84
C PHE A 36 7.33 0.63 -2.45
N HIS A 37 6.30 0.31 -3.22
CA HIS A 37 5.39 -0.79 -2.91
C HIS A 37 6.09 -2.15 -2.94
N SER A 38 7.00 -2.37 -3.88
CA SER A 38 7.85 -3.57 -3.93
C SER A 38 8.76 -3.67 -2.70
N HIS A 39 9.34 -2.56 -2.25
CA HIS A 39 10.12 -2.54 -1.01
C HIS A 39 9.28 -2.94 0.21
N PHE A 40 8.07 -2.40 0.35
CA PHE A 40 7.18 -2.76 1.46
C PHE A 40 6.78 -4.24 1.44
N ARG A 41 6.45 -4.79 0.26
CA ARG A 41 6.14 -6.22 0.13
C ARG A 41 7.32 -7.10 0.51
N LEU A 42 8.52 -6.74 0.08
CA LEU A 42 9.74 -7.47 0.44
C LEU A 42 9.95 -7.48 1.96
N THR A 43 9.88 -6.31 2.60
CA THR A 43 10.08 -6.17 4.06
C THR A 43 9.00 -6.91 4.84
N TRP A 44 7.73 -6.83 4.42
CA TRP A 44 6.64 -7.58 5.04
C TRP A 44 6.87 -9.10 4.97
N ASN A 45 7.25 -9.61 3.79
CA ASN A 45 7.54 -11.03 3.62
C ASN A 45 8.72 -11.48 4.50
N GLN A 46 9.77 -10.67 4.61
CA GLN A 46 10.89 -10.97 5.51
C GLN A 46 10.46 -11.08 6.97
N LEU A 47 9.63 -10.14 7.45
CA LEU A 47 9.07 -10.18 8.80
C LEU A 47 8.17 -11.40 9.01
N TRP A 48 7.28 -11.68 8.05
CA TRP A 48 6.35 -12.81 8.09
C TRP A 48 7.07 -14.16 8.15
N GLU A 49 8.01 -14.40 7.24
CA GLU A 49 8.80 -15.63 7.19
C GLU A 49 9.66 -15.82 8.45
N ALA A 50 10.21 -14.73 9.00
CA ALA A 50 11.01 -14.80 10.21
C ALA A 50 10.20 -15.17 11.46
N CYS A 51 8.89 -14.87 11.47
CA CYS A 51 7.95 -15.26 12.51
C CYS A 51 7.43 -16.70 12.35
N ASN A 52 7.21 -17.15 11.12
CA ASN A 52 6.60 -18.46 10.83
C ASN A 52 7.57 -19.63 10.71
N ALA A 53 8.86 -19.35 10.71
CA ALA A 53 9.84 -20.41 10.59
C ALA A 53 9.88 -21.33 11.82
N THR A 54 9.58 -22.61 11.58
CA THR A 54 9.76 -23.68 12.55
C THR A 54 11.25 -24.06 12.63
N GLY A 55 12.05 -23.34 13.42
CA GLY A 55 13.47 -23.64 13.61
C GLY A 55 14.34 -22.39 13.79
N LYS A 56 15.60 -22.44 13.30
CA LYS A 56 16.44 -21.22 13.22
C LYS A 56 15.77 -20.23 12.27
N ARG A 57 15.59 -18.99 12.72
CA ARG A 57 14.98 -17.92 11.91
C ARG A 57 15.69 -17.79 10.56
N PRO A 58 14.94 -17.82 9.44
CA PRO A 58 15.45 -17.54 8.11
C PRO A 58 16.21 -16.22 8.15
N ALA A 59 17.35 -16.18 7.46
CA ALA A 59 18.27 -15.04 7.41
C ALA A 59 19.09 -14.71 8.68
N GLY A 60 18.98 -15.47 9.78
CA GLY A 60 19.85 -15.25 10.95
C GLY A 60 19.59 -13.93 11.71
N LEU A 61 18.43 -13.31 11.50
CA LEU A 61 18.03 -12.08 12.19
C LEU A 61 17.83 -12.33 13.69
N SER A 62 18.56 -11.56 14.50
CA SER A 62 18.32 -11.50 15.95
C SER A 62 16.94 -10.90 16.25
N ALA A 63 16.42 -11.15 17.46
CA ALA A 63 15.13 -10.59 17.87
C ALA A 63 15.15 -9.05 17.83
N ARG A 64 16.26 -8.45 18.24
CA ARG A 64 16.47 -7.00 18.18
C ARG A 64 16.42 -6.46 16.74
N GLN A 65 17.07 -7.13 15.79
CA GLN A 65 17.06 -6.70 14.39
C GLN A 65 15.65 -6.80 13.79
N MET A 66 14.90 -7.85 14.11
CA MET A 66 13.51 -8.00 13.67
C MET A 66 12.60 -6.89 14.22
N ILE A 67 12.74 -6.58 15.51
CA ILE A 67 11.96 -5.50 16.15
C ILE A 67 12.26 -4.17 15.47
N MET A 68 13.53 -3.84 15.25
CA MET A 68 13.91 -2.59 14.58
C MET A 68 13.42 -2.53 13.14
N MET A 69 13.51 -3.64 12.39
CA MET A 69 12.99 -3.74 11.02
C MET A 69 11.47 -3.49 10.98
N GLY A 70 10.71 -4.08 11.91
CA GLY A 70 9.27 -3.90 12.00
C GLY A 70 8.88 -2.45 12.35
N LEU A 71 9.60 -1.81 13.28
CA LEU A 71 9.35 -0.39 13.62
C LEU A 71 9.65 0.53 12.44
N GLN A 72 10.75 0.29 11.72
CA GLN A 72 11.08 1.03 10.50
C GLN A 72 10.02 0.84 9.40
N PHE A 73 9.54 -0.39 9.22
CA PHE A 73 8.46 -0.70 8.29
C PHE A 73 7.17 0.08 8.62
N CYS A 74 6.75 0.09 9.89
CA CYS A 74 5.55 0.83 10.31
C CYS A 74 5.68 2.32 10.02
N SER A 75 6.78 2.94 10.45
CA SER A 75 7.02 4.37 10.25
C SER A 75 7.08 4.76 8.77
N GLN A 76 7.77 3.97 7.94
CA GLN A 76 7.92 4.30 6.51
C GLN A 76 6.62 4.11 5.73
N LEU A 77 5.86 3.05 6.02
CA LEU A 77 4.59 2.78 5.33
C LEU A 77 3.52 3.80 5.73
N ASP A 78 3.44 4.16 7.01
CA ASP A 78 2.54 5.22 7.49
C ASP A 78 2.83 6.57 6.83
N PHE A 79 4.11 6.98 6.79
CA PHE A 79 4.51 8.22 6.12
C PHE A 79 4.20 8.20 4.62
N HIS A 80 4.51 7.08 3.94
CA HIS A 80 4.25 6.90 2.50
C HIS A 80 2.75 7.06 2.19
N HIS A 81 1.88 6.34 2.90
CA HIS A 81 0.44 6.46 2.74
C HIS A 81 -0.07 7.86 3.10
N SER A 82 0.45 8.49 4.14
CA SER A 82 0.08 9.86 4.52
C SER A 82 0.35 10.85 3.39
N ILE A 83 1.48 10.74 2.68
CA ILE A 83 1.78 11.57 1.51
C ILE A 83 0.83 11.27 0.35
N GLU A 84 0.56 9.99 0.08
CA GLU A 84 -0.40 9.59 -0.96
C GLU A 84 -1.78 10.21 -0.71
N GLU A 85 -2.30 10.08 0.51
CA GLU A 85 -3.63 10.55 0.92
C GLU A 85 -3.75 12.07 0.91
N GLN A 86 -2.73 12.78 1.40
CA GLN A 86 -2.78 14.24 1.58
C GLN A 86 -2.42 15.00 0.30
N HIS A 87 -1.58 14.43 -0.57
CA HIS A 87 -0.96 15.18 -1.66
C HIS A 87 -1.11 14.53 -3.04
N ILE A 88 -1.03 13.19 -3.15
CA ILE A 88 -1.01 12.53 -4.47
C ILE A 88 -2.43 12.22 -4.95
N PHE A 89 -3.23 11.50 -4.15
CA PHE A 89 -4.59 11.12 -4.51
C PHE A 89 -5.48 12.32 -4.83
N PRO A 90 -5.45 13.45 -4.09
CA PRO A 90 -6.25 14.62 -4.46
C PRO A 90 -5.91 15.20 -5.84
N VAL A 91 -4.65 15.09 -6.27
CA VAL A 91 -4.21 15.56 -7.59
C VAL A 91 -4.66 14.57 -8.67
N LEU A 92 -4.46 13.27 -8.47
CA LEU A 92 -4.90 12.23 -9.41
C LEU A 92 -6.42 12.22 -9.59
N ALA A 93 -7.18 12.44 -8.52
CA ALA A 93 -8.64 12.48 -8.51
C ALA A 93 -9.25 13.52 -9.47
N LYS A 94 -8.47 14.54 -9.88
CA LYS A 94 -8.90 15.54 -10.87
C LYS A 94 -9.11 14.96 -12.27
N LYS A 95 -8.39 13.88 -12.61
CA LYS A 95 -8.41 13.24 -13.94
C LYS A 95 -8.77 11.76 -13.89
N MET A 96 -8.61 11.11 -12.74
CA MET A 96 -8.85 9.68 -12.52
C MET A 96 -9.84 9.54 -11.36
N PRO A 97 -11.16 9.37 -11.64
CA PRO A 97 -12.20 9.28 -10.62
C PRO A 97 -11.90 8.26 -9.53
N GLU A 98 -11.15 7.20 -9.85
CA GLU A 98 -10.72 6.09 -8.99
C GLU A 98 -9.92 6.51 -7.75
N PHE A 99 -9.38 7.74 -7.74
CA PHE A 99 -8.62 8.30 -6.61
C PHE A 99 -9.44 9.26 -5.72
N ARG A 100 -10.74 9.42 -5.96
CA ARG A 100 -11.60 10.25 -5.11
C ARG A 100 -11.77 9.65 -3.70
N LYS A 101 -12.00 10.51 -2.71
CA LYS A 101 -11.94 10.21 -1.27
C LYS A 101 -12.96 9.17 -0.73
N GLU A 102 -13.88 8.67 -1.55
CA GLU A 102 -14.89 7.69 -1.11
C GLU A 102 -14.57 6.25 -1.54
N LEU A 103 -13.38 6.07 -2.11
CA LEU A 103 -13.05 4.86 -2.84
C LEU A 103 -12.21 3.88 -2.02
N ASP A 104 -12.15 2.66 -2.53
CA ASP A 104 -11.66 1.50 -1.78
C ASP A 104 -10.20 1.63 -1.35
N LEU A 105 -9.40 2.44 -2.04
CA LEU A 105 -8.02 2.75 -1.66
C LEU A 105 -7.92 3.38 -0.26
N LEU A 106 -8.74 4.38 0.06
CA LEU A 106 -8.70 5.01 1.39
C LEU A 106 -9.25 4.08 2.48
N LYS A 107 -10.21 3.20 2.14
CA LYS A 107 -10.69 2.17 3.07
C LYS A 107 -9.59 1.16 3.38
N GLN A 108 -8.84 0.74 2.37
CA GLN A 108 -7.68 -0.14 2.53
C GLN A 108 -6.60 0.52 3.39
N HIS A 109 -6.23 1.78 3.09
CA HIS A 109 -5.25 2.51 3.89
C HIS A 109 -5.67 2.63 5.35
N LYS A 110 -6.94 2.97 5.62
CA LYS A 110 -7.47 3.03 6.99
C LYS A 110 -7.30 1.72 7.74
N GLN A 111 -7.54 0.58 7.08
CA GLN A 111 -7.33 -0.74 7.68
C GLN A 111 -5.85 -1.02 7.93
N ILE A 112 -4.99 -0.64 6.97
CA ILE A 112 -3.53 -0.80 7.10
C ILE A 112 -3.00 0.04 8.26
N HIS A 113 -3.35 1.32 8.35
CA HIS A 113 -2.97 2.23 9.44
C HIS A 113 -3.36 1.68 10.81
N ALA A 114 -4.59 1.17 10.96
CA ALA A 114 -5.03 0.54 12.20
C ALA A 114 -4.24 -0.75 12.54
N GLY A 115 -3.72 -1.45 11.54
CA GLY A 115 -2.82 -2.59 11.72
C GLY A 115 -1.40 -2.14 12.12
N LEU A 116 -0.88 -1.10 11.47
CA LEU A 116 0.44 -0.53 11.76
C LEU A 116 0.52 0.02 13.19
N GLU A 117 -0.49 0.75 13.66
CA GLU A 117 -0.55 1.27 15.03
C GLU A 117 -0.43 0.14 16.06
N LYS A 118 -1.15 -0.98 15.85
CA LYS A 118 -1.11 -2.13 16.75
C LYS A 118 0.24 -2.85 16.71
N LEU A 119 0.80 -3.02 15.51
CA LEU A 119 2.09 -3.68 15.32
C LEU A 119 3.21 -2.86 15.95
N GLU A 120 3.25 -1.55 15.69
CA GLU A 120 4.23 -0.63 16.25
C GLU A 120 4.17 -0.64 17.78
N ALA A 121 2.97 -0.51 18.37
CA ALA A 121 2.80 -0.56 19.83
C ALA A 121 3.29 -1.88 20.44
N TYR A 122 3.08 -3.01 19.76
CA TYR A 122 3.60 -4.31 20.20
C TYR A 122 5.12 -4.36 20.13
N LEU A 123 5.70 -3.95 19.00
CA LEU A 123 7.16 -3.96 18.79
C LEU A 123 7.88 -3.01 19.76
N GLU A 124 7.27 -1.87 20.09
CA GLU A 124 7.78 -0.94 21.09
C GLU A 124 7.85 -1.57 22.49
N LYS A 125 6.80 -2.31 22.91
CA LYS A 125 6.82 -3.07 24.17
C LYS A 125 7.88 -4.17 24.18
N CYS A 126 8.07 -4.85 23.05
CA CYS A 126 9.14 -5.82 22.90
C CYS A 126 10.52 -5.16 23.00
N ARG A 127 10.67 -3.94 22.45
CA ARG A 127 11.92 -3.17 22.48
C ARG A 127 12.26 -2.68 23.88
N SER A 128 11.27 -2.20 24.65
CA SER A 128 11.46 -1.70 26.02
C SER A 128 11.69 -2.81 27.05
N GLY A 129 11.41 -4.07 26.69
CA GLY A 129 11.48 -5.21 27.62
C GLY A 129 10.21 -5.39 28.45
N GLU A 130 9.19 -4.54 28.25
CA GLU A 130 7.88 -4.63 28.92
C GLU A 130 7.02 -5.77 28.36
N GLY A 131 7.38 -6.33 27.19
CA GLY A 131 6.73 -7.49 26.57
C GLY A 131 7.13 -8.86 27.14
N GLY A 132 7.88 -8.93 28.23
CA GLY A 132 8.36 -10.19 28.84
C GLY A 132 7.30 -11.08 29.49
N HIS A 133 6.03 -10.67 29.53
CA HIS A 133 4.93 -11.52 29.97
C HIS A 133 3.62 -11.07 29.32
N ALA A 134 3.19 -11.77 28.28
CA ALA A 134 1.78 -11.95 28.00
C ALA A 134 1.44 -13.41 28.37
N PRO A 135 0.28 -13.67 29.02
CA PRO A 135 -0.09 -14.98 29.55
C PRO A 135 -0.14 -16.09 28.50
#